data_AF-A0A0G0G469-F1
#
_entry.id   AF-A0A0G0G469-F1
#
_cell.length_a   1.000
_cell.length_b   1.000
_cell.length_c   1.000
_cell.angle_alpha   90.00
_cell.angle_beta   90.00
_cell.angle_gamma   90.00
#
_symmetry.space_group_name_H-M   'P 1'
#
loop_
_entity.id
_entity.type
_entity.pdbx_description
1 polymer ?
#
loop_
_entity_poly.entity_id
_entity_poly.type
_entity_poly.pdbx_seq_one_letter_code
_entity_poly.pdbx_strand_id
1 'polypeptide(L)'
;MVRKCVFLFIAVSVFLLTYGHFVRPSNAQEETAGTTAPQRQTKINYDKSYQDYVLKVQEYKKAHELYVTAKAQYLRIKTQKSESTLMDAGMTVLKVRDEVIIYYLDTLMNRLKDTDGATDASIKMLQTKADEEVKWYETHILSLPTSSSLTDLTEDSTEAQSRKKDNTDKLIYEILLNISYAVTEDYSTRFSDLLGAFTQKFDIIRADTREGFAFDAKKVALIDKYIDEMEIIIERSNDKRETTYVEIAKVKYKTVAEYNSLLKSLIEATQYQKDATFELIETIGEVKTDEVK
;
A
#
# COMPACT_ATOMS: atom_id res chain seq x y z
N MET A 1 14.87 -13.84 13.92
CA MET A 1 13.69 -13.47 13.08
C MET A 1 13.48 -11.96 12.96
N VAL A 2 13.72 -11.17 14.02
CA VAL A 2 13.51 -9.70 14.04
C VAL A 2 14.31 -8.91 12.98
N ARG A 3 15.51 -9.37 12.60
CA ARG A 3 16.36 -8.66 11.62
C ARG A 3 15.82 -8.63 10.19
N LYS A 4 14.93 -9.55 9.77
CA LYS A 4 14.39 -9.55 8.40
C LYS A 4 13.16 -8.65 8.24
N CYS A 5 12.38 -8.42 9.31
CA CYS A 5 11.22 -7.52 9.28
C CYS A 5 11.61 -6.04 9.31
N VAL A 6 12.74 -5.69 9.95
CA VAL A 6 13.23 -4.30 10.02
C VAL A 6 13.71 -3.78 8.66
N PHE A 7 14.30 -4.64 7.82
CA PHE A 7 14.70 -4.24 6.45
C PHE A 7 13.48 -4.04 5.51
N LEU A 8 12.39 -4.79 5.72
CA LEU A 8 11.15 -4.61 4.95
C LEU A 8 10.47 -3.27 5.29
N PHE A 9 10.52 -2.86 6.57
CA PHE A 9 9.97 -1.59 7.04
C PHE A 9 10.77 -0.39 6.53
N ILE A 10 12.11 -0.50 6.44
CA ILE A 10 12.98 0.57 5.91
C ILE A 10 12.78 0.75 4.40
N ALA A 11 12.61 -0.34 3.63
CA ALA A 11 12.36 -0.23 2.19
C ALA A 11 11.00 0.43 1.88
N VAL A 12 9.95 0.12 2.64
CA VAL A 12 8.62 0.74 2.53
C VAL A 12 8.66 2.20 3.01
N SER A 13 9.40 2.51 4.07
CA SER A 13 9.54 3.88 4.59
C SER A 13 10.35 4.78 3.66
N VAL A 14 11.41 4.25 3.03
CA VAL A 14 12.20 5.00 2.02
C VAL A 14 11.40 5.20 0.74
N PHE A 15 10.58 4.21 0.31
CA PHE A 15 9.69 4.36 -0.84
C PHE A 15 8.50 5.29 -0.59
N LEU A 16 8.14 5.56 0.67
CA LEU A 16 7.06 6.51 1.03
C LEU A 16 7.59 7.92 1.36
N LEU A 17 8.78 8.04 1.94
CA LEU A 17 9.35 9.34 2.36
C LEU A 17 10.02 10.13 1.22
N THR A 18 10.55 9.48 0.17
CA THR A 18 11.14 10.22 -0.96
C THR A 18 10.12 10.72 -1.99
N TYR A 19 8.86 10.27 -1.93
CA TYR A 19 7.84 10.55 -2.95
C TYR A 19 6.71 11.49 -2.49
N GLY A 20 6.80 12.05 -1.27
CA GLY A 20 5.83 13.00 -0.72
C GLY A 20 6.03 14.47 -1.13
N HIS A 21 7.00 14.78 -2.00
CA HIS A 21 7.33 16.17 -2.36
C HIS A 21 7.30 16.40 -3.88
N PHE A 22 6.12 16.29 -4.49
CA PHE A 22 5.81 17.11 -5.66
C PHE A 22 4.72 18.09 -5.25
N VAL A 23 5.15 19.27 -4.81
CA VAL A 23 4.26 20.41 -4.52
C VAL A 23 3.71 20.89 -5.86
N ARG A 24 2.39 20.75 -6.02
CA ARG A 24 1.61 21.35 -7.11
C ARG A 24 1.79 22.87 -7.05
N PRO A 25 2.29 23.56 -8.11
CA PRO A 25 2.22 25.01 -8.14
C PRO A 25 0.75 25.42 -8.30
N SER A 26 0.18 26.07 -7.28
CA SER A 26 -1.17 26.64 -7.34
C SER A 26 -1.11 28.00 -8.02
N ASN A 27 -1.66 28.10 -9.23
CA ASN A 27 -2.14 29.38 -9.72
C ASN A 27 -3.52 29.63 -9.11
N ALA A 28 -3.68 30.80 -8.49
CA ALA A 28 -4.82 31.19 -7.69
C ALA A 28 -6.04 31.65 -8.50
N GLN A 29 -7.21 31.56 -7.84
CA GLN A 29 -8.58 31.98 -8.18
C GLN A 29 -9.30 31.11 -9.22
N GLU A 30 -10.48 30.53 -8.95
CA GLU A 30 -11.60 30.98 -8.11
C GLU A 30 -12.16 29.87 -7.19
N GLU A 31 -12.47 30.24 -5.94
CA GLU A 31 -13.35 29.46 -5.07
C GLU A 31 -14.76 29.45 -5.66
N THR A 32 -15.15 28.33 -6.25
CA THR A 32 -16.56 27.94 -6.33
C THR A 32 -16.78 26.75 -5.40
N ALA A 33 -17.65 26.96 -4.42
CA ALA A 33 -18.03 25.98 -3.43
C ALA A 33 -18.64 24.74 -4.09
N GLY A 34 -17.96 23.60 -3.97
CA GLY A 34 -18.48 22.30 -4.39
C GLY A 34 -17.43 21.20 -4.36
N THR A 35 -17.53 20.30 -3.38
CA THR A 35 -16.88 18.97 -3.29
C THR A 35 -15.47 18.92 -2.63
N THR A 36 -15.41 18.98 -1.29
CA THR A 36 -14.19 18.66 -0.50
C THR A 36 -14.43 17.66 0.64
N ALA A 37 -15.29 16.65 0.47
CA ALA A 37 -15.75 15.82 1.60
C ALA A 37 -15.28 14.34 1.68
N PRO A 38 -14.93 13.60 0.61
CA PRO A 38 -14.57 12.17 0.78
C PRO A 38 -13.10 11.95 1.17
N GLN A 39 -12.16 12.45 0.37
CA GLN A 39 -10.72 12.14 0.49
C GLN A 39 -10.07 12.64 1.79
N ARG A 40 -10.57 13.73 2.38
CA ARG A 40 -10.04 14.27 3.63
C ARG A 40 -10.47 13.42 4.84
N GLN A 41 -11.70 12.90 4.81
CA GLN A 41 -12.24 12.08 5.89
C GLN A 41 -11.62 10.68 5.90
N THR A 42 -11.38 10.11 4.72
CA THR A 42 -10.69 8.82 4.56
C THR A 42 -9.26 8.93 5.10
N LYS A 43 -8.47 9.92 4.66
CA LYS A 43 -7.10 10.19 5.18
C LYS A 43 -6.98 10.27 6.71
N ILE A 44 -7.97 10.89 7.36
CA ILE A 44 -8.04 10.98 8.82
C ILE A 44 -8.25 9.59 9.47
N ASN A 45 -8.96 8.68 8.79
CA ASN A 45 -9.23 7.33 9.28
C ASN A 45 -7.98 6.43 9.20
N TYR A 46 -7.15 6.51 8.15
CA TYR A 46 -5.89 5.77 8.11
C TYR A 46 -4.91 6.24 9.19
N ASP A 47 -4.70 7.55 9.32
CA ASP A 47 -3.74 8.09 10.29
C ASP A 47 -4.11 7.66 11.73
N LYS A 48 -5.41 7.68 12.05
CA LYS A 48 -5.92 7.20 13.33
C LYS A 48 -5.73 5.69 13.50
N SER A 49 -6.18 4.87 12.55
CA SER A 49 -6.07 3.41 12.66
C SER A 49 -4.61 2.95 12.75
N TYR A 50 -3.69 3.63 12.06
CA TYR A 50 -2.26 3.38 12.18
C TYR A 50 -1.72 3.69 13.59
N GLN A 51 -2.13 4.81 14.19
CA GLN A 51 -1.75 5.14 15.57
C GLN A 51 -2.27 4.09 16.55
N ASP A 52 -3.53 3.67 16.40
CA ASP A 52 -4.15 2.65 17.25
C ASP A 52 -3.42 1.30 17.10
N TYR A 53 -3.05 0.91 15.87
CA TYR A 53 -2.22 -0.26 15.62
C TYR A 53 -0.85 -0.18 16.31
N VAL A 54 -0.15 0.96 16.20
CA VAL A 54 1.16 1.16 16.84
C VAL A 54 1.05 1.02 18.36
N LEU A 55 0.01 1.59 18.97
CA LEU A 55 -0.27 1.44 20.40
C LEU A 55 -0.48 -0.04 20.76
N LYS A 56 -1.27 -0.77 19.98
CA LYS A 56 -1.48 -2.22 20.20
C LYS A 56 -0.21 -3.03 20.10
N VAL A 57 0.70 -2.69 19.18
CA VAL A 57 2.02 -3.32 19.10
C VAL A 57 2.85 -3.06 20.36
N GLN A 58 2.75 -1.87 20.97
CA GLN A 58 3.43 -1.57 22.23
C GLN A 58 2.84 -2.37 23.39
N GLU A 59 1.51 -2.49 23.46
CA GLU A 59 0.83 -3.35 24.44
C GLU A 59 1.28 -4.81 24.31
N TYR A 60 1.39 -5.32 23.09
CA TYR A 60 1.89 -6.68 22.82
C TYR A 60 3.31 -6.87 23.33
N LYS A 61 4.22 -5.93 23.06
CA LYS A 61 5.61 -6.00 23.55
C LYS A 61 5.67 -6.10 25.07
N LYS A 62 4.90 -5.25 25.75
CA LYS A 62 4.79 -5.28 27.22
C LYS A 62 4.23 -6.61 27.73
N ALA A 63 3.15 -7.10 27.14
CA ALA A 63 2.56 -8.39 27.51
C ALA A 63 3.53 -9.56 27.28
N HIS A 64 4.28 -9.52 26.17
CA HIS A 64 5.26 -10.54 25.83
C HIS A 64 6.44 -10.56 26.81
N GLU A 65 6.96 -9.41 27.23
CA GLU A 65 8.03 -9.32 28.24
C GLU A 65 7.59 -9.92 29.59
N LEU A 66 6.35 -9.66 30.00
CA LEU A 66 5.76 -10.24 31.20
C LEU A 66 5.63 -11.77 31.08
N TYR A 67 5.15 -12.26 29.93
CA TYR A 67 5.08 -13.70 29.64
C TYR A 67 6.46 -14.37 29.69
N VAL A 68 7.47 -13.79 29.05
CA VAL A 68 8.85 -14.31 29.06
C VAL A 68 9.38 -14.40 30.48
N THR A 69 9.13 -13.37 31.29
CA THR A 69 9.52 -13.34 32.71
C THR A 69 8.80 -14.42 33.52
N ALA A 70 7.48 -14.54 33.37
CA ALA A 70 6.68 -15.56 34.05
C ALA A 70 7.12 -16.97 33.66
N LYS A 71 7.42 -17.20 32.38
CA LYS A 71 7.93 -18.48 31.87
C LYS A 71 9.27 -18.84 32.50
N ALA A 72 10.21 -17.89 32.56
CA ALA A 72 11.50 -18.11 33.19
C ALA A 72 11.36 -18.45 34.68
N GLN A 73 10.45 -17.77 35.38
CA GLN A 73 10.16 -18.06 36.79
C GLN A 73 9.57 -19.46 36.98
N TYR A 74 8.54 -19.82 36.21
CA TYR A 74 7.91 -21.13 36.25
C TYR A 74 8.93 -22.27 36.02
N LEU A 75 9.79 -22.14 35.00
CA LEU A 75 10.82 -23.13 34.70
C LEU A 75 11.83 -23.32 35.84
N ARG A 76 12.04 -22.29 36.67
CA ARG A 76 12.96 -22.32 37.81
C ARG A 76 12.34 -22.92 39.07
N ILE A 77 11.12 -22.50 39.43
CA ILE A 77 10.54 -22.81 40.75
C ILE A 77 9.41 -23.84 40.72
N LYS A 78 8.72 -24.01 39.59
CA LYS A 78 7.70 -25.05 39.34
C LYS A 78 6.64 -25.19 40.45
N THR A 79 6.18 -24.07 40.99
CA THR A 79 5.10 -24.04 41.99
C THR A 79 3.76 -23.74 41.32
N GLN A 80 2.65 -24.15 41.95
CA GLN A 80 1.30 -23.83 41.48
C GLN A 80 1.09 -22.32 41.27
N LYS A 81 1.70 -21.48 42.14
CA LYS A 81 1.63 -20.02 41.99
C LYS A 81 2.35 -19.54 40.72
N SER A 82 3.53 -20.10 40.43
CA SER A 82 4.28 -19.76 39.21
C SER A 82 3.62 -20.26 37.93
N GLU A 83 2.93 -21.40 38.01
CA GLU A 83 2.11 -21.93 36.93
C GLU A 83 0.91 -21.03 36.63
N SER A 84 0.14 -20.65 37.65
CA SER A 84 -0.96 -19.68 37.51
C SER A 84 -0.47 -18.34 36.95
N THR A 85 0.69 -17.85 37.38
CA THR A 85 1.27 -16.60 36.86
C THR A 85 1.64 -16.73 35.37
N LEU A 86 2.18 -17.87 34.95
CA LEU A 86 2.48 -18.16 33.55
C LEU A 86 1.19 -18.28 32.72
N MET A 87 0.16 -18.93 33.26
CA MET A 87 -1.16 -19.05 32.61
C MET A 87 -1.77 -17.68 32.33
N ASP A 88 -1.83 -16.81 33.35
CA ASP A 88 -2.40 -15.46 33.23
C ASP A 88 -1.63 -14.60 32.20
N ALA A 89 -0.30 -14.66 32.25
CA ALA A 89 0.55 -13.94 31.30
C ALA A 89 0.45 -14.51 29.88
N GLY A 90 0.30 -15.83 29.74
CA GLY A 90 0.07 -16.54 28.49
C GLY A 90 -1.23 -16.11 27.82
N MET A 91 -2.34 -16.17 28.57
CA MET A 91 -3.65 -15.71 28.09
C MET A 91 -3.61 -14.24 27.66
N THR A 92 -2.96 -13.38 28.44
CA THR A 92 -2.83 -11.95 28.13
C THR A 92 -2.06 -11.74 26.82
N VAL A 93 -0.91 -12.41 26.63
CA VAL A 93 -0.11 -12.22 25.42
C VAL A 93 -0.81 -12.75 24.17
N LEU A 94 -1.57 -13.86 24.27
CA LEU A 94 -2.34 -14.40 23.15
C LEU A 94 -3.48 -13.45 22.75
N LYS A 95 -4.23 -12.93 23.73
CA LYS A 95 -5.29 -11.96 23.47
C LYS A 95 -4.75 -10.72 22.76
N VAL A 96 -3.68 -10.12 23.28
CA VAL A 96 -3.12 -8.90 22.69
C VAL A 96 -2.47 -9.17 21.33
N ARG A 97 -1.89 -10.36 21.10
CA ARG A 97 -1.39 -10.78 19.78
C ARG A 97 -2.51 -10.74 18.74
N ASP A 98 -3.66 -11.29 19.07
CA ASP A 98 -4.80 -11.38 18.15
C ASP A 98 -5.41 -10.01 17.90
N GLU A 99 -5.50 -9.16 18.94
CA GLU A 99 -5.88 -7.75 18.80
C GLU A 99 -4.92 -7.00 17.85
N VAL A 100 -3.61 -7.20 17.94
CA VAL A 100 -2.65 -6.58 17.00
C VAL A 100 -2.97 -6.96 15.54
N ILE A 101 -3.37 -8.20 15.28
CA ILE A 101 -3.71 -8.64 13.92
C ILE A 101 -5.00 -7.96 13.44
N ILE A 102 -6.02 -7.86 14.29
CA ILE A 102 -7.27 -7.14 14.00
C ILE A 102 -6.97 -5.69 13.61
N TYR A 103 -6.21 -4.97 14.44
CA TYR A 103 -5.87 -3.57 14.18
C TYR A 103 -4.99 -3.40 12.94
N TYR A 104 -4.14 -4.37 12.65
CA TYR A 104 -3.34 -4.36 11.43
C TYR A 104 -4.21 -4.50 10.17
N LEU A 105 -5.18 -5.42 10.17
CA LEU A 105 -6.12 -5.58 9.06
C LEU A 105 -6.96 -4.32 8.86
N ASP A 106 -7.47 -3.72 9.94
CA ASP A 106 -8.23 -2.46 9.86
C ASP A 106 -7.38 -1.33 9.27
N THR A 107 -6.13 -1.19 9.74
CA THR A 107 -5.17 -0.21 9.21
C THR A 107 -4.93 -0.39 7.71
N LEU A 108 -4.73 -1.63 7.26
CA LEU A 108 -4.54 -1.93 5.84
C LEU A 108 -5.79 -1.62 5.01
N MET A 109 -6.98 -1.93 5.52
CA MET A 109 -8.23 -1.62 4.84
C MET A 109 -8.50 -0.12 4.75
N ASN A 110 -8.22 0.63 5.82
CA ASN A 110 -8.29 2.10 5.78
C ASN A 110 -7.25 2.66 4.82
N ARG A 111 -6.04 2.10 4.78
CA ARG A 111 -5.04 2.49 3.78
C ARG A 111 -5.54 2.27 2.35
N LEU A 112 -6.16 1.13 2.06
CA LEU A 112 -6.72 0.84 0.74
C LEU A 112 -7.82 1.82 0.35
N LYS A 113 -8.74 2.13 1.28
CA LYS A 113 -9.81 3.13 1.05
C LYS A 113 -9.27 4.54 0.80
N ASP A 114 -8.13 4.85 1.39
CA ASP A 114 -7.45 6.14 1.24
C ASP A 114 -6.53 6.22 0.02
N THR A 115 -6.35 5.11 -0.69
CA THR A 115 -5.45 5.05 -1.84
C THR A 115 -6.19 5.46 -3.10
N ASP A 116 -5.73 6.54 -3.74
CA ASP A 116 -6.22 6.95 -5.05
C ASP A 116 -5.98 5.83 -6.08
N GLY A 117 -6.93 5.65 -7.00
CA GLY A 117 -6.93 4.53 -7.96
C GLY A 117 -7.50 3.22 -7.41
N ALA A 118 -7.84 3.12 -6.11
CA ALA A 118 -8.53 1.95 -5.58
C ALA A 118 -10.00 1.94 -6.02
N THR A 119 -10.48 0.81 -6.53
CA THR A 119 -11.87 0.69 -7.00
C THR A 119 -12.79 0.26 -5.87
N ASP A 120 -14.03 0.77 -5.85
CA ASP A 120 -15.08 0.34 -4.91
C ASP A 120 -15.29 -1.18 -4.89
N ALA A 121 -15.15 -1.83 -6.04
CA ALA A 121 -15.27 -3.29 -6.16
C ALA A 121 -14.15 -4.00 -5.38
N SER A 122 -12.90 -3.58 -5.57
CA SER A 122 -11.75 -4.14 -4.84
C SER A 122 -11.85 -3.90 -3.34
N ILE A 123 -12.25 -2.69 -2.92
CA ILE A 123 -12.44 -2.31 -1.52
C ILE A 123 -13.50 -3.20 -0.87
N LYS A 124 -14.68 -3.34 -1.48
CA LYS A 124 -15.78 -4.16 -0.93
C LYS A 124 -15.39 -5.63 -0.84
N MET A 125 -14.76 -6.18 -1.87
CA MET A 125 -14.33 -7.57 -1.88
C MET A 125 -13.33 -7.86 -0.75
N LEU A 126 -12.32 -7.02 -0.59
CA LEU A 126 -11.29 -7.19 0.44
C LEU A 126 -11.80 -6.91 1.84
N GLN A 127 -12.73 -5.95 1.99
CA GLN A 127 -13.40 -5.67 3.26
C GLN A 127 -14.14 -6.90 3.77
N THR A 128 -14.92 -7.57 2.92
CA THR A 128 -15.64 -8.80 3.32
C THR A 128 -14.67 -9.87 3.86
N LYS A 129 -13.54 -10.10 3.17
CA LYS A 129 -12.53 -11.07 3.62
C LYS A 129 -11.86 -10.62 4.93
N ALA A 130 -11.60 -9.32 5.09
CA ALA A 130 -11.03 -8.77 6.32
C ALA A 130 -11.99 -8.91 7.50
N ASP A 131 -13.28 -8.63 7.31
CA ASP A 131 -14.30 -8.76 8.34
C ASP A 131 -14.44 -10.23 8.80
N GLU A 132 -14.36 -11.19 7.87
CA GLU A 132 -14.34 -12.62 8.20
C GLU A 132 -13.13 -13.01 9.06
N GLU A 133 -11.93 -12.53 8.72
CA GLU A 133 -10.73 -12.77 9.51
C GLU A 133 -10.77 -12.07 10.87
N VAL A 134 -11.22 -10.82 10.94
CA VAL A 134 -11.40 -10.08 12.19
C VAL A 134 -12.35 -10.83 13.11
N LYS A 135 -13.50 -11.27 12.61
CA LYS A 135 -14.47 -12.04 13.38
C LYS A 135 -13.88 -13.35 13.92
N TRP A 136 -13.01 -14.01 13.16
CA TRP A 136 -12.32 -15.20 13.63
C TRP A 136 -11.43 -14.88 14.83
N TYR A 137 -10.60 -13.84 14.75
CA TYR A 137 -9.72 -13.43 15.87
C TYR A 137 -10.52 -12.96 17.08
N GLU A 138 -11.62 -12.23 16.89
CA GLU A 138 -12.53 -11.85 17.98
C GLU A 138 -13.12 -13.08 18.68
N THR A 139 -13.54 -14.09 17.90
CA THR A 139 -14.07 -15.35 18.44
C THR A 139 -12.99 -16.12 19.19
N HIS A 140 -11.78 -16.20 18.65
CA HIS A 140 -10.63 -16.85 19.29
C HIS A 140 -10.25 -16.16 20.60
N ILE A 141 -10.24 -14.83 20.65
CA ILE A 141 -10.02 -14.07 21.89
C ILE A 141 -11.06 -14.43 22.96
N LEU A 142 -12.32 -14.60 22.57
CA LEU A 142 -13.41 -14.96 23.49
C LEU A 142 -13.34 -16.41 23.97
N SER A 143 -12.66 -17.32 23.25
CA SER A 143 -12.47 -18.71 23.66
C SER A 143 -11.26 -18.90 24.60
N LEU A 144 -10.25 -18.03 24.56
CA LEU A 144 -9.06 -18.13 25.42
C LEU A 144 -9.35 -18.32 26.92
N PRO A 145 -10.35 -17.68 27.55
CA PRO A 145 -10.65 -17.90 28.96
C PRO A 145 -11.15 -19.31 29.31
N THR A 146 -11.54 -20.11 28.30
CA THR A 146 -11.94 -21.52 28.50
C THR A 146 -10.75 -22.47 28.65
N SER A 147 -9.55 -21.98 28.33
CA SER A 147 -8.28 -22.69 28.46
C SER A 147 -8.02 -23.00 29.94
N SER A 148 -7.98 -24.28 30.29
CA SER A 148 -7.89 -24.76 31.68
C SER A 148 -6.47 -25.17 32.08
N SER A 149 -5.56 -25.26 31.10
CA SER A 149 -4.19 -25.72 31.29
C SER A 149 -3.18 -25.01 30.39
N LEU A 150 -1.89 -25.10 30.73
CA LEU A 150 -0.81 -24.60 29.85
C LEU A 150 -0.76 -25.33 28.50
N THR A 151 -1.26 -26.57 28.44
CA THR A 151 -1.38 -27.34 27.19
C THR A 151 -2.45 -26.73 26.30
N ASP A 152 -3.63 -26.45 26.85
CA ASP A 152 -4.75 -25.80 26.16
C ASP A 152 -4.29 -24.46 25.56
N LEU A 153 -3.58 -23.61 26.34
CA LEU A 153 -3.03 -22.34 25.83
C LEU A 153 -2.02 -22.54 24.69
N THR A 154 -1.27 -23.64 24.70
CA THR A 154 -0.32 -23.96 23.64
C THR A 154 -1.05 -24.38 22.37
N GLU A 155 -2.14 -25.13 22.51
CA GLU A 155 -3.03 -25.52 21.41
C GLU A 155 -3.71 -24.29 20.80
N ASP A 156 -4.31 -23.41 21.61
CA ASP A 156 -4.90 -22.13 21.19
C ASP A 156 -3.87 -21.27 20.44
N SER A 157 -2.64 -21.16 20.98
CA SER A 157 -1.56 -20.44 20.32
C SER A 157 -1.22 -21.02 18.95
N THR A 158 -1.25 -22.36 18.83
CA THR A 158 -0.90 -23.09 17.60
C THR A 158 -2.01 -22.97 16.55
N GLU A 159 -3.27 -22.97 16.98
CA GLU A 159 -4.43 -22.74 16.11
C GLU A 159 -4.34 -21.38 15.44
N ALA A 160 -4.16 -20.31 16.22
CA ALA A 160 -4.02 -18.96 15.69
C ALA A 160 -2.77 -18.79 14.81
N GLN A 161 -1.67 -19.46 15.14
CA GLN A 161 -0.48 -19.46 14.26
C GLN A 161 -0.78 -20.10 12.90
N SER A 162 -1.53 -21.21 12.90
CA SER A 162 -1.93 -21.91 11.69
C SER A 162 -2.90 -21.06 10.87
N ARG A 163 -3.92 -20.47 11.52
CA ARG A 163 -4.86 -19.54 10.87
C ARG A 163 -4.13 -18.36 10.23
N LYS A 164 -3.21 -17.74 10.96
CA LYS A 164 -2.41 -16.62 10.44
C LYS A 164 -1.67 -17.00 9.16
N LYS A 165 -0.99 -18.15 9.16
CA LYS A 165 -0.22 -18.62 8.01
C LYS A 165 -1.10 -18.99 6.83
N ASP A 166 -2.22 -19.68 7.09
CA ASP A 166 -3.02 -20.29 6.03
C ASP A 166 -4.08 -19.34 5.45
N ASN A 167 -4.46 -18.30 6.19
CA ASN A 167 -5.50 -17.36 5.80
C ASN A 167 -5.02 -15.92 5.88
N THR A 168 -4.69 -15.44 7.08
CA THR A 168 -4.50 -14.01 7.34
C THR A 168 -3.34 -13.40 6.55
N ASP A 169 -2.19 -14.08 6.49
CA ASP A 169 -1.02 -13.59 5.75
C ASP A 169 -1.32 -13.47 4.26
N LYS A 170 -2.14 -14.38 3.71
CA LYS A 170 -2.54 -14.34 2.30
C LYS A 170 -3.38 -13.11 2.02
N LEU A 171 -4.35 -12.85 2.88
CA LEU A 171 -5.20 -11.66 2.79
C LEU A 171 -4.37 -10.38 2.92
N ILE A 172 -3.42 -10.32 3.87
CA ILE A 172 -2.51 -9.19 4.04
C ILE A 172 -1.76 -8.91 2.73
N TYR A 173 -1.18 -9.94 2.09
CA TYR A 173 -0.47 -9.76 0.82
C TYR A 173 -1.40 -9.32 -0.31
N GLU A 174 -2.61 -9.87 -0.37
CA GLU A 174 -3.62 -9.46 -1.35
C GLU A 174 -3.99 -7.99 -1.19
N ILE A 175 -4.23 -7.50 0.03
CA ILE A 175 -4.53 -6.09 0.30
C ILE A 175 -3.35 -5.20 -0.08
N LEU A 176 -2.12 -5.56 0.31
CA LEU A 176 -0.91 -4.78 -0.01
C LEU A 176 -0.66 -4.68 -1.53
N LEU A 177 -0.92 -5.74 -2.29
CA LEU A 177 -0.81 -5.71 -3.75
C LEU A 177 -1.90 -4.83 -4.38
N ASN A 178 -3.12 -4.87 -3.87
CA ASN A 178 -4.20 -4.00 -4.35
C ASN A 178 -3.90 -2.52 -4.06
N ILE A 179 -3.32 -2.20 -2.91
CA ILE A 179 -2.80 -0.83 -2.62
C ILE A 179 -1.75 -0.45 -3.66
N SER A 180 -0.77 -1.33 -3.91
CA SER A 180 0.32 -1.04 -4.87
C SER A 180 -0.19 -0.87 -6.30
N TYR A 181 -1.18 -1.69 -6.69
CA TYR A 181 -1.85 -1.62 -7.97
C TYR A 181 -2.61 -0.29 -8.12
N ALA A 182 -3.41 0.08 -7.12
CA ALA A 182 -4.17 1.33 -7.09
C ALA A 182 -3.26 2.54 -7.25
N VAL A 183 -2.14 2.59 -6.52
CA VAL A 183 -1.13 3.65 -6.67
C VAL A 183 -0.59 3.70 -8.11
N THR A 184 -0.29 2.54 -8.70
CA THR A 184 0.22 2.48 -10.09
C THR A 184 -0.83 2.96 -11.10
N GLU A 185 -2.12 2.70 -10.85
CA GLU A 185 -3.23 3.21 -11.66
C GLU A 185 -3.39 4.73 -11.55
N ASP A 186 -3.33 5.29 -10.33
CA ASP A 186 -3.38 6.75 -10.13
C ASP A 186 -2.26 7.44 -10.90
N TYR A 187 -1.02 6.92 -10.80
CA TYR A 187 0.10 7.43 -11.57
C TYR A 187 -0.14 7.34 -13.09
N SER A 188 -0.70 6.22 -13.58
CA SER A 188 -0.99 6.03 -15.00
C SER A 188 -1.99 7.05 -15.51
N THR A 189 -3.08 7.23 -14.75
CA THR A 189 -4.17 8.16 -15.09
C THR A 189 -3.63 9.58 -15.15
N ARG A 190 -2.92 10.01 -14.11
CA ARG A 190 -2.36 11.36 -14.02
C ARG A 190 -1.34 11.65 -15.10
N PHE A 191 -0.50 10.69 -15.45
CA PHE A 191 0.46 10.86 -16.53
C PHE A 191 -0.22 10.93 -17.90
N SER A 192 -1.19 10.06 -18.15
CA SER A 192 -1.99 10.09 -19.39
C SER A 192 -2.72 11.43 -19.56
N ASP A 193 -3.29 11.97 -18.49
CA ASP A 193 -3.92 13.30 -18.49
C ASP A 193 -2.92 14.41 -18.82
N LEU A 194 -1.71 14.36 -18.24
CA LEU A 194 -0.65 15.34 -18.50
C LEU A 194 -0.15 15.28 -19.94
N LEU A 195 0.09 14.07 -20.46
CA LEU A 195 0.50 13.88 -21.86
C LEU A 195 -0.59 14.36 -22.81
N GLY A 196 -1.85 13.99 -22.57
CA GLY A 196 -2.97 14.46 -23.38
C GLY A 196 -3.12 15.98 -23.38
N ALA A 197 -2.95 16.63 -22.22
CA ALA A 197 -2.95 18.09 -22.12
C ALA A 197 -1.76 18.74 -22.84
N PHE A 198 -0.58 18.11 -22.80
CA PHE A 198 0.59 18.55 -23.55
C PHE A 198 0.36 18.44 -25.05
N THR A 199 -0.09 17.28 -25.54
CA THR A 199 -0.39 17.03 -26.95
C THR A 199 -1.39 18.04 -27.49
N GLN A 200 -2.48 18.31 -26.77
CA GLN A 200 -3.45 19.34 -27.16
C GLN A 200 -2.84 20.74 -27.27
N LYS A 201 -1.96 21.13 -26.34
CA LYS A 201 -1.27 22.42 -26.41
C LYS A 201 -0.28 22.46 -27.56
N PHE A 202 0.41 21.36 -27.81
CA PHE A 202 1.35 21.26 -28.90
C PHE A 202 0.66 21.32 -30.26
N ASP A 203 -0.51 20.68 -30.41
CA ASP A 203 -1.34 20.78 -31.62
C ASP A 203 -1.73 22.23 -31.94
N ILE A 204 -2.05 23.02 -30.92
CA ILE A 204 -2.34 24.47 -31.08
C ILE A 204 -1.10 25.21 -31.58
N ILE A 205 0.09 24.93 -31.02
CA ILE A 205 1.35 25.53 -31.47
C ILE A 205 1.66 25.12 -32.91
N ARG A 206 1.46 23.84 -33.25
CA ARG A 206 1.68 23.30 -34.59
C ARG A 206 0.79 23.99 -35.63
N ALA A 207 -0.44 24.33 -35.28
CA ALA A 207 -1.39 25.01 -36.15
C ALA A 207 -1.17 26.53 -36.24
N ASP A 208 -0.26 27.10 -35.45
CA ASP A 208 0.01 28.54 -35.47
C ASP A 208 0.81 28.93 -36.72
N THR A 209 0.21 29.81 -37.54
CA THR A 209 0.78 30.28 -38.80
C THR A 209 1.29 31.72 -38.72
N ARG A 210 1.26 32.33 -37.53
CA ARG A 210 1.76 33.70 -37.34
C ARG A 210 3.27 33.76 -37.56
N GLU A 211 3.69 34.73 -38.38
CA GLU A 211 5.10 34.97 -38.70
C GLU A 211 5.89 35.26 -37.43
N GLY A 212 7.04 34.58 -37.25
CA GLY A 212 7.87 34.65 -36.05
C GLY A 212 7.42 33.77 -34.86
N PHE A 213 6.27 33.08 -34.96
CA PHE A 213 5.76 32.20 -33.91
C PHE A 213 5.66 30.72 -34.34
N ALA A 214 5.70 30.44 -35.64
CA ALA A 214 5.68 29.07 -36.16
C ALA A 214 7.01 28.33 -35.92
N PHE A 215 6.92 27.09 -35.44
CA PHE A 215 8.07 26.21 -35.29
C PHE A 215 8.59 25.73 -36.65
N ASP A 216 9.91 25.46 -36.74
CA ASP A 216 10.49 24.74 -37.87
C ASP A 216 9.88 23.32 -37.95
N ALA A 217 9.60 22.84 -39.17
CA ALA A 217 9.09 21.50 -39.42
C ALA A 217 9.95 20.40 -38.76
N LYS A 218 11.27 20.60 -38.65
CA LYS A 218 12.17 19.66 -37.94
C LYS A 218 11.90 19.61 -36.43
N LYS A 219 11.64 20.77 -35.81
CA LYS A 219 11.30 20.86 -34.38
C LYS A 219 9.95 20.21 -34.12
N VAL A 220 8.98 20.42 -35.02
CA VAL A 220 7.68 19.75 -34.94
C VAL A 220 7.82 18.23 -35.00
N ALA A 221 8.52 17.71 -36.01
CA ALA A 221 8.72 16.27 -36.17
C ALA A 221 9.48 15.62 -35.00
N LEU A 222 10.41 16.35 -34.36
CA LEU A 222 11.12 15.86 -33.18
C LEU A 222 10.18 15.71 -31.97
N ILE A 223 9.32 16.70 -31.73
CA ILE A 223 8.36 16.66 -30.63
C ILE A 223 7.31 15.58 -30.86
N ASP A 224 6.82 15.43 -32.09
CA ASP A 224 5.91 14.33 -32.45
C ASP A 224 6.51 12.97 -32.14
N LYS A 225 7.79 12.76 -32.50
CA LYS A 225 8.51 11.52 -32.19
C LYS A 225 8.56 11.26 -30.67
N TYR A 226 8.81 12.29 -29.85
CA TYR A 226 8.85 12.12 -28.40
C TYR A 226 7.46 11.82 -27.82
N ILE A 227 6.39 12.42 -28.35
CA ILE A 227 5.02 12.08 -27.97
C ILE A 227 4.75 10.60 -28.25
N ASP A 228 5.04 10.13 -29.47
CA ASP A 228 4.86 8.73 -29.86
C ASP A 228 5.66 7.76 -28.96
N GLU A 229 6.92 8.10 -28.65
CA GLU A 229 7.77 7.30 -27.77
C GLU A 229 7.19 7.19 -26.35
N MET A 230 6.68 8.30 -25.79
CA MET A 230 6.02 8.30 -24.49
C MET A 230 4.73 7.48 -24.49
N GLU A 231 3.90 7.57 -25.54
CA GLU A 231 2.67 6.77 -25.66
C GLU A 231 2.98 5.26 -25.64
N ILE A 232 4.02 4.82 -26.35
CA ILE A 232 4.46 3.42 -26.35
C ILE A 232 4.92 2.98 -24.95
N ILE A 233 5.62 3.84 -24.20
CA ILE A 233 6.07 3.52 -22.84
C ILE A 233 4.86 3.38 -21.90
N ILE A 234 3.84 4.23 -22.04
CA ILE A 234 2.59 4.14 -21.27
C ILE A 234 1.87 2.83 -21.57
N GLU A 235 1.72 2.46 -22.84
CA GLU A 235 1.04 1.23 -23.24
C GLU A 235 1.72 0.02 -22.60
N ARG A 236 3.07 -0.05 -22.64
CA ARG A 236 3.84 -1.10 -21.98
C ARG A 236 3.64 -1.14 -20.46
N SER A 237 3.56 0.02 -19.82
CA SER A 237 3.25 0.11 -18.40
C SER A 237 1.86 -0.45 -18.09
N ASN A 238 0.86 -0.04 -18.87
CA ASN A 238 -0.52 -0.47 -18.70
C ASN A 238 -0.68 -1.97 -18.91
N ASP A 239 -0.11 -2.53 -19.98
CA ASP A 239 -0.13 -3.97 -20.24
C ASP A 239 0.47 -4.77 -19.08
N LYS A 240 1.60 -4.29 -18.54
CA LYS A 240 2.27 -4.91 -17.39
C LYS A 240 1.37 -4.87 -16.15
N ARG A 241 0.74 -3.72 -15.89
CA ARG A 241 -0.15 -3.49 -14.75
C ARG A 241 -1.40 -4.36 -14.83
N GLU A 242 -2.08 -4.39 -15.97
CA GLU A 242 -3.29 -5.20 -16.20
C GLU A 242 -2.99 -6.71 -16.14
N THR A 243 -1.87 -7.14 -16.72
CA THR A 243 -1.42 -8.55 -16.58
C THR A 243 -1.21 -8.90 -15.11
N THR A 244 -0.57 -8.00 -14.35
CA THR A 244 -0.34 -8.20 -12.92
C THR A 244 -1.65 -8.24 -12.13
N TYR A 245 -2.64 -7.42 -12.46
CA TYR A 245 -3.97 -7.46 -11.84
C TYR A 245 -4.67 -8.81 -12.01
N VAL A 246 -4.62 -9.35 -13.23
CA VAL A 246 -5.16 -10.67 -13.53
C VAL A 246 -4.44 -11.76 -12.72
N GLU A 247 -3.12 -11.65 -12.52
CA GLU A 247 -2.37 -12.58 -11.68
C GLU A 247 -2.72 -12.44 -10.20
N ILE A 248 -2.89 -11.21 -9.69
CA ILE A 248 -3.34 -10.93 -8.32
C ILE A 248 -4.65 -11.67 -8.01
N ALA A 249 -5.60 -11.68 -8.95
CA ALA A 249 -6.88 -12.37 -8.78
C ALA A 249 -6.77 -13.90 -8.81
N LYS A 250 -5.74 -14.45 -9.47
CA LYS A 250 -5.52 -15.90 -9.63
C LYS A 250 -4.70 -16.51 -8.50
N VAL A 251 -3.82 -15.72 -7.87
CA VAL A 251 -2.86 -16.22 -6.90
C VAL A 251 -3.54 -16.50 -5.57
N LYS A 252 -3.50 -17.76 -5.15
CA LYS A 252 -3.76 -18.16 -3.76
C LYS A 252 -2.46 -17.96 -2.99
N TYR A 253 -2.10 -16.72 -2.63
CA TYR A 253 -0.81 -16.32 -2.05
C TYR A 253 -0.27 -17.34 -1.06
N LYS A 254 0.65 -18.22 -1.47
CA LYS A 254 1.19 -19.29 -0.61
C LYS A 254 2.54 -18.89 -0.04
N THR A 255 3.23 -17.95 -0.69
CA THR A 255 4.59 -17.55 -0.31
C THR A 255 4.84 -16.05 -0.47
N VAL A 256 5.81 -15.56 0.30
CA VAL A 256 6.37 -14.20 0.15
C VAL A 256 7.01 -14.00 -1.23
N ALA A 257 7.51 -15.07 -1.86
CA ALA A 257 8.14 -14.99 -3.17
C ALA A 257 7.12 -14.64 -4.27
N GLU A 258 5.94 -15.25 -4.24
CA GLU A 258 4.84 -14.92 -5.17
C GLU A 258 4.41 -13.45 -5.01
N TYR A 259 4.22 -12.99 -3.77
CA TYR A 259 3.93 -11.59 -3.48
C TYR A 259 5.00 -10.64 -4.04
N ASN A 260 6.28 -10.90 -3.75
CA ASN A 260 7.38 -10.06 -4.20
C ASN A 260 7.53 -10.03 -5.72
N SER A 261 7.22 -11.14 -6.41
CA SER A 261 7.26 -11.21 -7.87
C SER A 261 6.23 -10.27 -8.49
N LEU A 262 4.99 -10.30 -7.99
CA LEU A 262 3.92 -9.42 -8.48
C LEU A 262 4.20 -7.96 -8.13
N LEU A 263 4.69 -7.69 -6.92
CA LEU A 263 5.09 -6.35 -6.51
C LEU A 263 6.19 -5.80 -7.42
N LYS A 264 7.17 -6.63 -7.81
CA LYS A 264 8.22 -6.24 -8.76
C LYS A 264 7.64 -5.83 -10.11
N SER A 265 6.64 -6.56 -10.63
CA SER A 265 5.96 -6.19 -11.88
C SER A 265 5.28 -4.82 -11.79
N LEU A 266 4.63 -4.49 -10.66
CA LEU A 266 4.02 -3.18 -10.44
C LEU A 266 5.08 -2.06 -10.29
N ILE A 267 6.20 -2.36 -9.63
CA ILE A 267 7.34 -1.43 -9.54
C ILE A 267 7.92 -1.15 -10.93
N GLU A 268 8.06 -2.18 -11.77
CA GLU A 268 8.52 -2.03 -13.15
C GLU A 268 7.55 -1.20 -14.00
N ALA A 269 6.24 -1.42 -13.88
CA ALA A 269 5.22 -0.58 -14.53
C ALA A 269 5.34 0.91 -14.10
N THR A 270 5.47 1.14 -12.79
CA THR A 270 5.68 2.49 -12.23
C THR A 270 6.98 3.12 -12.75
N GLN A 271 8.03 2.32 -12.95
CA GLN A 271 9.31 2.84 -13.46
C GLN A 271 9.16 3.35 -14.90
N TYR A 272 8.47 2.60 -15.77
CA TYR A 272 8.17 3.07 -17.13
C TYR A 272 7.43 4.42 -17.12
N GLN A 273 6.45 4.61 -16.24
CA GLN A 273 5.73 5.88 -16.12
C GLN A 273 6.64 7.03 -15.65
N LYS A 274 7.59 6.76 -14.74
CA LYS A 274 8.57 7.76 -14.30
C LYS A 274 9.49 8.17 -15.42
N ASP A 275 9.99 7.20 -16.18
CA ASP A 275 10.88 7.46 -17.31
C ASP A 275 10.16 8.31 -18.36
N ALA A 276 8.92 7.96 -18.71
CA ALA A 276 8.09 8.78 -19.60
C ALA A 276 7.78 10.19 -19.02
N THR A 277 7.64 10.31 -17.70
CA THR A 277 7.46 11.63 -17.06
C THR A 277 8.69 12.51 -17.20
N PHE A 278 9.90 11.94 -17.06
CA PHE A 278 11.12 12.69 -17.28
C PHE A 278 11.25 13.13 -18.74
N GLU A 279 10.97 12.24 -19.70
CA GLU A 279 10.95 12.56 -21.13
C GLU A 279 9.93 13.67 -21.47
N LEU A 280 8.75 13.66 -20.82
CA LEU A 280 7.76 14.73 -20.99
C LEU A 280 8.29 16.08 -20.50
N ILE A 281 8.95 16.11 -19.34
CA ILE A 281 9.53 17.33 -18.78
C ILE A 281 10.61 17.89 -19.71
N GLU A 282 11.49 17.03 -20.23
CA GLU A 282 12.52 17.41 -21.19
C GLU A 282 11.90 17.95 -22.48
N THR A 283 10.89 17.26 -23.02
CA THR A 283 10.16 17.68 -24.23
C THR A 283 9.48 19.04 -24.03
N ILE A 284 8.88 19.28 -22.87
CA ILE A 284 8.33 20.61 -22.52
C ILE A 284 9.44 21.68 -22.47
N GLY A 285 10.64 21.33 -22.00
CA GLY A 285 11.80 22.20 -22.02
C GLY A 285 12.24 22.57 -23.43
N GLU A 286 12.29 21.60 -24.35
CA GLU A 286 12.59 21.82 -25.77
C GLU A 286 11.54 22.71 -26.47
N VAL A 287 10.27 22.56 -26.11
CA VAL A 287 9.20 23.44 -26.61
C VAL A 287 9.40 24.87 -26.12
N LYS A 288 9.81 25.07 -24.86
CA LYS A 288 9.93 26.39 -24.22
C LYS A 288 11.22 27.15 -24.52
N THR A 289 12.28 26.47 -24.94
CA THR A 289 13.56 27.11 -25.23
C THR A 289 13.53 27.74 -26.63
N ASP A 290 13.81 29.04 -26.65
CA ASP A 290 13.80 29.89 -27.83
C ASP A 290 14.87 29.47 -28.85
N GLU A 291 14.45 29.08 -30.04
CA GLU A 291 15.08 29.58 -31.26
C GLU A 291 14.05 30.47 -31.94
N VAL A 292 13.87 31.68 -31.40
CA VAL A 292 13.25 32.78 -32.15
C VAL A 292 14.22 33.11 -33.28
N LYS A 293 13.78 32.88 -34.53
CA LYS A 293 14.45 33.40 -35.72
C LYS A 293 14.28 34.91 -35.83
#